data_AF-A0A939PGE7-F1
#
_entry.id   AF-A0A939PGE7-F1
#
_cell.length_a   1.000
_cell.length_b   1.000
_cell.length_c   1.000
_cell.angle_alpha   90.00
_cell.angle_beta   90.00
_cell.angle_gamma   90.00
#
_symmetry.space_group_name_H-M   'P 1'
#
loop_
_entity.id
_entity.type
_entity.pdbx_description
1 polymer ?
#
loop_
_entity_poly.entity_id
_entity_poly.type
_entity_poly.pdbx_seq_one_letter_code
_entity_poly.pdbx_strand_id
1 'polypeptide(L)'
;MASLDRPREPSPDDIVGAPNADDANGRLAALDMAARAHELPNEVTTGDHGQNYYVRMDRGRRAPVRVFCRPRAMDGGRLWFFADRGTPVAEASDIRAALVWLKEQAAPVENDDEDEGAYRRSDHSHAASSGACDGTKPEHGRG
;
A
#
# COMPACT_ATOMS: atom_id res chain seq x y z
N MET A 1 -7.25 53.40 -45.18
CA MET A 1 -6.79 51.99 -45.14
C MET A 1 -6.76 51.59 -43.67
N ALA A 2 -7.73 50.80 -43.22
CA ALA A 2 -7.85 50.39 -41.82
C ALA A 2 -6.95 49.16 -41.58
N SER A 3 -5.90 49.34 -40.79
CA SER A 3 -5.11 48.21 -40.26
C SER A 3 -5.97 47.46 -39.27
N LEU A 4 -6.39 46.25 -39.67
CA LEU A 4 -7.05 45.30 -38.79
C LEU A 4 -6.09 44.94 -37.65
N ASP A 5 -6.50 45.34 -36.46
CA ASP A 5 -6.02 44.91 -35.16
C ASP A 5 -5.89 43.38 -35.18
N ARG A 6 -4.66 42.89 -35.24
CA ARG A 6 -4.37 41.45 -35.28
C ARG A 6 -4.67 40.93 -33.87
N PRO A 7 -5.58 39.95 -33.69
CA PRO A 7 -5.86 39.42 -32.36
C PRO A 7 -4.55 38.90 -31.77
N ARG A 8 -4.20 39.44 -30.59
CA ARG A 8 -3.03 39.01 -29.82
C ARG A 8 -3.14 37.50 -29.61
N GLU A 9 -2.25 36.75 -30.23
CA GLU A 9 -2.13 35.31 -29.97
C GLU A 9 -1.86 35.15 -28.47
N PRO A 10 -2.68 34.36 -27.74
CA PRO A 10 -2.44 34.09 -26.34
C PRO A 10 -1.08 33.42 -26.22
N SER A 11 -0.23 33.95 -25.33
CA SER A 11 1.08 33.37 -25.06
C SER A 11 0.85 31.94 -24.53
N PRO A 12 1.73 30.96 -24.82
CA PRO A 12 1.60 29.61 -24.23
C PRO A 12 1.61 29.63 -22.69
N ASP A 13 2.04 30.73 -22.07
CA ASP A 13 1.95 30.99 -20.62
C ASP A 13 0.54 31.41 -20.14
N ASP A 14 -0.36 31.83 -21.02
CA ASP A 14 -1.79 32.08 -20.71
C ASP A 14 -2.63 30.79 -20.71
N ILE A 15 -2.01 29.64 -21.04
CA ILE A 15 -2.60 28.33 -20.85
C ILE A 15 -2.51 28.01 -19.36
N VAL A 16 -3.55 28.42 -18.62
CA VAL A 16 -3.96 27.94 -17.27
C VAL A 16 -2.84 27.19 -16.56
N GLY A 17 -2.08 27.97 -15.77
CA GLY A 17 -0.82 27.57 -15.13
C GLY A 17 -0.81 26.14 -14.62
N ALA A 18 0.28 25.44 -14.94
CA ALA A 18 0.60 24.16 -14.32
C ALA A 18 0.35 24.28 -12.81
N PRO A 19 -0.42 23.37 -12.20
CA PRO A 19 -0.75 23.48 -10.79
C PRO A 19 0.56 23.55 -10.00
N ASN A 20 0.68 24.59 -9.16
CA ASN A 20 1.92 24.85 -8.47
C ASN A 20 2.24 23.68 -7.55
N ALA A 21 3.52 23.39 -7.31
CA ALA A 21 3.93 22.36 -6.36
C ALA A 21 3.28 22.57 -4.97
N ASP A 22 3.04 23.82 -4.60
CA ASP A 22 2.28 24.22 -3.40
C ASP A 22 0.84 23.70 -3.39
N ASP A 23 0.13 23.69 -4.52
CA ASP A 23 -1.22 23.13 -4.62
C ASP A 23 -1.20 21.62 -4.41
N ALA A 24 -0.26 20.91 -5.04
CA ALA A 24 -0.11 19.47 -4.87
C ALA A 24 0.20 19.09 -3.41
N ASN A 25 1.08 19.86 -2.76
CA ASN A 25 1.43 19.69 -1.35
C ASN A 25 0.25 19.99 -0.43
N GLY A 26 -0.51 21.06 -0.69
CA GLY A 26 -1.71 21.40 0.06
C GLY A 26 -2.77 20.29 -0.02
N ARG A 27 -2.91 19.64 -1.18
CA ARG A 27 -3.82 18.48 -1.34
C ARG A 27 -3.33 17.24 -0.61
N LEU A 28 -2.03 16.97 -0.59
CA LEU A 28 -1.46 15.88 0.21
C LEU A 28 -1.63 16.12 1.70
N ALA A 29 -1.41 17.34 2.19
CA ALA A 29 -1.63 17.70 3.58
C ALA A 29 -3.11 17.54 3.98
N ALA A 30 -4.04 17.91 3.10
CA ALA A 30 -5.46 17.70 3.35
C ALA A 30 -5.83 16.20 3.42
N LEU A 31 -5.22 15.37 2.55
CA LEU A 31 -5.39 13.91 2.60
C LEU A 31 -4.80 13.30 3.88
N ASP A 32 -3.61 13.72 4.30
CA ASP A 32 -2.98 13.32 5.58
C ASP A 32 -3.90 13.65 6.76
N MET A 33 -4.37 14.89 6.87
CA MET A 33 -5.27 15.29 7.95
C MET A 33 -6.56 14.46 7.95
N ALA A 34 -7.14 14.18 6.78
CA ALA A 34 -8.33 13.34 6.66
C ALA A 34 -8.05 11.89 7.08
N ALA A 35 -6.91 11.33 6.67
CA ALA A 35 -6.50 9.97 7.04
C ALA A 35 -6.23 9.85 8.54
N ARG A 36 -5.61 10.86 9.15
CA ARG A 36 -5.39 10.94 10.61
C ARG A 36 -6.69 11.09 11.40
N ALA A 37 -7.66 11.85 10.89
CA ALA A 37 -8.99 11.94 11.49
C ALA A 37 -9.75 10.59 11.46
N HIS A 38 -9.34 9.66 10.59
CA HIS A 38 -9.84 8.29 10.53
C HIS A 38 -8.89 7.26 11.13
N GLU A 39 -7.91 7.70 11.92
CA GLU A 39 -6.98 6.83 12.66
C GLU A 39 -6.18 5.87 11.76
N LEU A 40 -6.00 6.23 10.48
CA LEU A 40 -5.17 5.45 9.57
C LEU A 40 -3.68 5.68 9.90
N PRO A 41 -2.87 4.63 10.03
CA PRO A 41 -1.44 4.75 10.33
C PRO A 41 -0.68 5.27 9.10
N ASN A 42 -0.64 6.60 8.95
CA ASN A 42 -0.02 7.27 7.82
C ASN A 42 0.98 8.35 8.26
N GLU A 43 1.98 8.58 7.42
CA GLU A 43 3.01 9.60 7.56
C GLU A 43 3.18 10.37 6.25
N VAL A 44 3.32 11.69 6.29
CA VAL A 44 3.78 12.47 5.13
C VAL A 44 5.30 12.43 5.09
N THR A 45 5.84 11.91 4.00
CA THR A 45 7.27 11.77 3.80
C THR A 45 7.68 12.45 2.49
N THR A 46 8.92 12.95 2.47
CA THR A 46 9.55 13.48 1.26
C THR A 46 10.46 12.43 0.63
N GLY A 47 10.28 12.19 -0.65
CA GLY A 47 11.19 11.46 -1.54
C GLY A 47 12.07 12.42 -2.34
N ASP A 48 13.10 11.86 -2.97
CA ASP A 48 13.95 12.54 -3.96
C ASP A 48 14.45 13.92 -3.50
N HIS A 49 15.25 13.95 -2.43
CA HIS A 49 15.85 15.19 -1.90
C HIS A 49 14.85 16.31 -1.55
N GLY A 50 13.61 15.96 -1.21
CA GLY A 50 12.58 16.94 -0.86
C GLY A 50 11.73 17.43 -2.04
N GLN A 51 11.91 16.85 -3.23
CA GLN A 51 11.19 17.26 -4.44
C GLN A 51 9.84 16.54 -4.60
N ASN A 52 9.66 15.37 -3.98
CA ASN A 52 8.44 14.57 -4.12
C ASN A 52 7.79 14.30 -2.77
N TYR A 53 6.68 14.98 -2.47
CA TYR A 53 5.89 14.71 -1.26
C TYR A 53 4.95 13.54 -1.52
N TYR A 54 4.82 12.65 -0.54
CA TYR A 54 3.85 11.56 -0.58
C TYR A 54 3.33 11.21 0.81
N VAL A 55 2.08 10.75 0.86
CA VAL A 55 1.52 10.09 2.04
C VAL A 55 1.91 8.62 1.97
N ARG A 56 2.61 8.14 2.99
CA ARG A 56 2.93 6.72 3.17
C ARG A 56 2.04 6.14 4.24
N MET A 57 1.39 5.02 3.93
CA MET A 57 0.61 4.25 4.89
C MET A 57 1.30 2.92 5.14
N ASP A 58 1.59 2.63 6.41
CA ASP A 58 2.10 1.33 6.81
C ASP A 58 0.98 0.30 6.89
N ARG A 59 1.26 -0.94 6.50
CA ARG A 59 0.29 -2.04 6.46
C ARG A 59 0.79 -3.28 7.19
N GLY A 60 1.68 -3.10 8.17
CA GLY A 60 2.28 -4.17 8.95
C GLY A 60 3.05 -5.16 8.07
N ARG A 61 2.45 -6.32 7.77
CA ARG A 61 3.08 -7.39 6.98
C ARG A 61 3.02 -7.17 5.46
N ARG A 62 2.27 -6.17 4.98
CA ARG A 62 2.19 -5.82 3.55
C ARG A 62 3.14 -4.67 3.22
N ALA A 63 3.56 -4.59 1.96
CA ALA A 63 4.33 -3.46 1.46
C ALA A 63 3.58 -2.14 1.75
N PRO A 64 4.28 -1.08 2.19
CA PRO A 64 3.66 0.21 2.45
C PRO A 64 3.04 0.76 1.17
N VAL A 65 1.95 1.50 1.31
CA VAL A 65 1.32 2.21 0.18
C VAL A 65 1.82 3.63 0.18
N ARG A 66 2.18 4.14 -1.00
CA ARG A 66 2.55 5.55 -1.19
C ARG A 66 1.53 6.22 -2.10
N VAL A 67 1.08 7.39 -1.68
CA VAL A 67 0.17 8.25 -2.46
C VAL A 67 0.85 9.57 -2.76
N PHE A 68 0.96 9.88 -4.04
CA PHE A 68 1.55 11.10 -4.58
C PHE A 68 0.44 12.00 -5.12
N CYS A 69 0.65 13.32 -5.12
CA CYS A 69 -0.22 14.26 -5.83
C CYS A 69 0.57 14.91 -6.95
N ARG A 70 0.10 14.77 -8.18
CA ARG A 70 0.77 15.37 -9.35
C ARG A 70 -0.20 15.63 -10.50
N PRO A 71 0.16 16.44 -11.49
CA PRO A 71 -0.63 16.62 -12.70
C PRO A 71 -0.79 15.31 -13.48
N ARG A 72 -1.99 15.06 -14.02
CA ARG A 72 -2.24 13.97 -14.96
C ARG A 72 -2.26 14.51 -16.39
N ALA A 73 -1.30 14.05 -17.20
CA ALA A 73 -1.14 14.53 -18.59
C ALA A 73 -2.39 14.32 -19.46
N MET A 74 -3.17 13.27 -19.20
CA MET A 74 -4.37 12.94 -19.97
C MET A 74 -5.61 13.76 -19.60
N ASP A 75 -5.59 14.50 -18.48
CA ASP A 75 -6.74 15.22 -17.93
C ASP A 75 -6.53 16.74 -17.97
N GLY A 76 -5.79 17.23 -18.96
CA GLY A 76 -5.51 18.66 -19.13
C GLY A 76 -4.69 19.27 -17.98
N GLY A 77 -3.83 18.47 -17.33
CA GLY A 77 -2.97 18.95 -16.25
C GLY A 77 -3.64 19.04 -14.88
N ARG A 78 -4.88 18.55 -14.74
CA ARG A 78 -5.54 18.46 -13.42
C ARG A 78 -4.70 17.65 -12.44
N LEU A 79 -4.73 18.04 -11.18
CA LEU A 79 -4.07 17.31 -10.09
C LEU A 79 -4.84 16.03 -9.77
N TRP A 80 -4.10 14.94 -9.60
CA TRP A 80 -4.63 13.64 -9.22
C TRP A 80 -3.78 13.03 -8.11
N PHE A 81 -4.43 12.24 -7.25
CA PHE A 81 -3.77 11.32 -6.36
C PHE A 81 -3.39 10.06 -7.13
N PHE A 82 -2.15 9.62 -6.96
CA PHE A 82 -1.60 8.42 -7.57
C PHE A 82 -1.02 7.51 -6.51
N ALA A 83 -1.32 6.22 -6.59
CA ALA A 83 -0.64 5.21 -5.82
C ALA A 83 0.73 4.86 -6.45
N ASP A 84 1.47 3.96 -5.81
CA ASP A 84 2.68 3.37 -6.37
C ASP A 84 2.50 2.93 -7.83
N ARG A 85 3.59 3.07 -8.60
CA ARG A 85 3.64 2.81 -10.05
C ARG A 85 2.75 3.71 -10.91
N GLY A 86 2.26 4.82 -10.35
CA GLY A 86 1.48 5.80 -11.11
C GLY A 86 0.04 5.36 -11.39
N THR A 87 -0.49 4.44 -10.57
CA THR A 87 -1.90 4.05 -10.63
C THR A 87 -2.77 5.23 -10.18
N PRO A 88 -3.68 5.77 -11.02
CA PRO A 88 -4.55 6.86 -10.60
C PRO A 88 -5.55 6.36 -9.54
N VAL A 89 -5.72 7.14 -8.48
CA VAL A 89 -6.65 6.85 -7.38
C VAL A 89 -7.91 7.71 -7.52
N ALA A 90 -7.74 9.03 -7.46
CA ALA A 90 -8.83 10.00 -7.55
C ALA A 90 -8.30 11.37 -7.98
N GLU A 91 -9.19 12.24 -8.48
CA GLU A 91 -8.87 13.65 -8.70
C GLU A 91 -8.53 14.33 -7.36
N ALA A 92 -7.53 15.23 -7.34
CA ALA A 92 -7.04 15.82 -6.09
C ALA A 92 -8.08 16.70 -5.37
N SER A 93 -9.12 17.14 -6.10
CA SER A 93 -10.27 17.83 -5.54
C SER A 93 -11.19 16.90 -4.73
N ASP A 94 -11.16 15.60 -4.98
CA ASP A 94 -11.97 14.58 -4.30
C ASP A 94 -11.15 13.82 -3.25
N ILE A 95 -10.84 14.51 -2.16
CA ILE A 95 -10.11 13.95 -1.01
C ILE A 95 -10.86 12.76 -0.41
N ARG A 96 -12.21 12.77 -0.47
CA ARG A 96 -13.04 11.69 0.08
C ARG A 96 -12.82 10.39 -0.68
N ALA A 97 -12.80 10.42 -2.01
CA ALA A 97 -12.53 9.24 -2.82
C ALA A 97 -11.13 8.66 -2.54
N ALA A 98 -10.11 9.51 -2.44
CA ALA A 98 -8.75 9.08 -2.07
C ALA A 98 -8.68 8.45 -0.67
N LEU A 99 -9.42 9.01 0.29
CA LEU A 99 -9.51 8.47 1.64
C LEU A 99 -10.23 7.12 1.69
N VAL A 100 -11.32 6.93 0.93
CA VAL A 100 -12.01 5.63 0.84
C VAL A 100 -11.04 4.57 0.31
N TRP A 101 -10.32 4.90 -0.75
CA TRP A 101 -9.29 4.01 -1.28
C TRP A 101 -8.20 3.67 -0.25
N LEU A 102 -7.72 4.64 0.53
CA LEU A 102 -6.75 4.38 1.61
C LEU A 102 -7.31 3.41 2.67
N LYS A 103 -8.59 3.54 3.04
CA LYS A 103 -9.25 2.62 3.98
C LYS A 103 -9.32 1.19 3.44
N GLU A 104 -9.63 1.03 2.16
CA GLU A 104 -9.62 -0.28 1.50
C GLU A 104 -8.23 -0.91 1.53
N GLN A 105 -7.16 -0.11 1.39
CA GLN A 105 -5.79 -0.60 1.50
C GLN A 105 -5.41 -1.01 2.94
N ALA A 106 -6.03 -0.38 3.94
CA ALA A 106 -5.81 -0.66 5.36
C ALA A 106 -6.61 -1.86 5.88
N ALA A 107 -7.66 -2.28 5.17
CA ALA A 107 -8.47 -3.42 5.56
C ALA A 107 -7.60 -4.69 5.70
N PRO A 108 -7.76 -5.45 6.81
CA PRO A 108 -7.09 -6.73 6.94
C PRO A 108 -7.46 -7.60 5.73
N VAL A 109 -6.48 -8.32 5.18
CA VAL A 109 -6.85 -9.56 4.47
C VAL A 109 -7.53 -10.38 5.54
N GLU A 110 -8.82 -10.61 5.38
CA GLU A 110 -9.40 -11.85 5.85
C GLU A 110 -8.52 -12.93 5.20
N ASN A 111 -7.52 -13.39 5.94
CA ASN A 111 -6.97 -14.70 5.65
C ASN A 111 -8.15 -15.57 6.06
N ASP A 112 -8.92 -16.04 5.08
CA ASP A 112 -9.70 -17.24 5.28
C ASP A 112 -8.72 -18.24 5.87
N ASP A 113 -8.85 -18.44 7.17
CA ASP A 113 -8.29 -19.56 7.89
C ASP A 113 -8.76 -20.80 7.14
N GLU A 114 -7.94 -21.27 6.19
CA GLU A 114 -7.88 -22.69 5.86
C GLU A 114 -7.40 -23.37 7.14
N ASP A 115 -8.39 -23.58 8.00
CA ASP A 115 -8.61 -24.62 8.98
C ASP A 115 -8.30 -25.99 8.35
N GLU A 116 -7.06 -26.20 7.89
CA GLU A 116 -6.56 -27.54 7.59
C GLU A 116 -6.17 -28.18 8.91
N GLY A 117 -7.20 -28.63 9.60
CA GLY A 117 -7.21 -29.90 10.29
C GLY A 117 -6.01 -30.13 11.19
N ALA A 118 -6.15 -29.70 12.43
CA ALA A 118 -5.65 -30.45 13.57
C ALA A 118 -5.97 -31.94 13.35
N TYR A 119 -5.00 -32.69 12.79
CA TYR A 119 -5.04 -34.14 12.72
C TYR A 119 -4.86 -34.64 14.15
N ARG A 120 -5.97 -34.60 14.91
CA ARG A 120 -6.17 -35.39 16.10
C ARG A 120 -5.86 -36.83 15.75
N ARG A 121 -4.70 -37.32 16.16
CA ARG A 121 -4.49 -38.74 16.39
C ARG A 121 -4.09 -38.93 17.85
N SER A 122 -5.07 -38.67 18.72
CA SER A 122 -5.10 -39.28 20.05
C SER A 122 -5.55 -40.73 19.93
N ASP A 123 -4.79 -41.61 20.56
CA ASP A 123 -5.20 -42.88 21.15
C ASP A 123 -6.05 -43.89 20.35
N HIS A 124 -5.34 -44.87 19.78
CA HIS A 124 -5.79 -46.26 19.92
C HIS A 124 -4.69 -47.11 20.55
N SER A 125 -4.79 -47.25 21.88
CA SER A 125 -4.25 -48.38 22.62
C SER A 125 -4.86 -49.67 22.06
N HIS A 126 -4.03 -50.62 21.66
CA HIS A 126 -4.42 -52.03 21.62
C HIS A 126 -3.26 -52.87 22.15
N ALA A 127 -3.50 -53.48 23.30
CA ALA A 127 -2.65 -54.47 23.92
C ALA A 127 -2.72 -55.80 23.15
N ALA A 128 -1.56 -56.42 22.94
CA ALA A 128 -1.32 -57.87 22.82
C ALA A 128 0.20 -58.05 22.74
N SER A 129 0.90 -58.34 23.83
CA SER A 129 1.10 -59.67 24.41
C SER A 129 1.81 -60.66 23.48
N SER A 130 2.92 -61.21 24.03
CA SER A 130 3.55 -62.49 23.73
C SER A 130 4.66 -62.51 22.66
N GLY A 131 5.89 -62.86 23.09
CA GLY A 131 6.96 -63.27 22.18
C GLY A 131 8.34 -63.32 22.85
N ALA A 132 8.59 -64.36 23.63
CA ALA A 132 9.89 -64.68 24.21
C ALA A 132 10.88 -65.24 23.17
N CYS A 133 12.14 -64.83 23.26
CA CYS A 133 13.35 -65.60 22.96
C CYS A 133 14.53 -64.78 23.53
N ASP A 134 15.07 -65.13 24.70
CA ASP A 134 16.05 -66.21 24.93
C ASP A 134 17.25 -66.13 23.98
N GLY A 135 18.41 -65.76 24.53
CA GLY A 135 19.63 -65.50 23.76
C GLY A 135 20.84 -65.12 24.62
N THR A 136 21.05 -65.84 25.72
CA THR A 136 22.34 -66.17 26.34
C THR A 136 23.49 -66.12 25.31
N LYS A 137 24.60 -65.38 25.48
CA LYS A 137 25.74 -65.70 26.37
C LYS A 137 26.82 -64.57 26.32
N PRO A 138 27.76 -64.54 27.29
CA PRO A 138 28.81 -63.54 27.48
C PRO A 138 30.09 -63.88 26.71
N GLU A 139 31.14 -63.04 26.81
CA GLU A 139 32.51 -63.45 27.22
C GLU A 139 33.59 -62.42 26.83
N HIS A 140 34.40 -62.06 27.83
CA HIS A 140 35.79 -61.54 27.79
C HIS A 140 36.06 -60.20 27.07
N GLY A 141 36.89 -59.27 27.57
CA GLY A 141 37.87 -59.32 28.63
C GLY A 141 39.06 -58.42 28.24
N ARG A 142 39.52 -57.63 29.22
CA ARG A 142 40.87 -57.07 29.43
C ARG A 142 41.57 -56.30 28.29
N GLY A 143 42.01 -55.10 28.67
CA GLY A 143 43.06 -54.32 28.03
C GLY A 143 43.16 -52.98 28.72
#